data_AF-A0A2N2HI21-F1
#
_entry.id   AF-A0A2N2HI21-F1
#
_cell.length_a   1.000
_cell.length_b   1.000
_cell.length_c   1.000
_cell.angle_alpha   90.00
_cell.angle_beta   90.00
_cell.angle_gamma   90.00
#
_symmetry.space_group_name_H-M   'P 1'
#
loop_
_entity.id
_entity.type
_entity.pdbx_description
1 polymer ?
#
loop_
_entity_poly.entity_id
_entity_poly.type
_entity_poly.pdbx_seq_one_letter_code
_entity_poly.pdbx_strand_id
1 'polypeptide(L)'
;MPGDGDGAVLALKKWYFGDTTRAGAADPAAWKKFGYDLDGLKSTRTSSSHCKLVEGASDSVKTDGDDGIDNSFGPNLLPILVDVTPDFSTAINDNINAGVFAMIIGVETVGSGADYVNLPAAIYFGADREAAPAWDGNDVWPLYCDLLTDCKDTGTTQLEGGNQSKVKFPNSYMSGRTWVSGPGSNVTVTLAVGGVTFSIDIAKAVITADVAAGNASATNGVIAGVIDTEQVVSTVAQMAGRISTGLCDGSALDGVKASIRKASDIMKDGTQDPNATCNGISVGLGFDMQAVKLGDVLDNTPPTPDPCDS
;
A
#
# COMPACT_ATOMS: atom_id res chain seq x y z
N MET A 1 26.44 -9.16 -3.86
CA MET A 1 27.36 -9.31 -2.70
C MET A 1 26.57 -9.18 -1.40
N PRO A 2 27.08 -9.58 -0.23
CA PRO A 2 26.46 -9.19 1.05
C PRO A 2 26.45 -7.65 1.20
N GLY A 3 25.60 -7.13 2.09
CA GLY A 3 25.59 -5.71 2.43
C GLY A 3 26.92 -5.24 3.05
N ASP A 4 27.27 -3.99 2.77
CA ASP A 4 28.58 -3.38 3.08
C ASP A 4 28.50 -1.90 3.53
N GLY A 5 27.30 -1.36 3.77
CA GLY A 5 27.09 0.04 4.16
C GLY A 5 26.29 0.22 5.45
N ASP A 6 25.93 1.47 5.74
CA ASP A 6 25.15 1.83 6.94
C ASP A 6 23.65 1.56 6.80
N GLY A 7 23.18 1.25 5.58
CA GLY A 7 21.77 1.06 5.29
C GLY A 7 21.08 2.29 4.68
N ALA A 8 19.76 2.21 4.59
CA ALA A 8 18.88 3.26 4.13
C ALA A 8 17.60 3.25 4.96
N VAL A 9 17.14 4.42 5.38
CA VAL A 9 15.81 4.60 5.97
C VAL A 9 15.06 5.58 5.10
N LEU A 10 14.05 5.10 4.39
CA LEU A 10 13.33 5.85 3.39
C LEU A 10 11.87 5.96 3.81
N ALA A 11 11.33 7.18 3.89
CA ALA A 11 9.90 7.41 4.06
C ALA A 11 9.25 7.62 2.71
N LEU A 12 8.06 7.05 2.53
CA LEU A 12 7.22 7.28 1.37
C LEU A 12 6.83 8.75 1.33
N LYS A 13 7.09 9.38 0.18
CA LYS A 13 6.85 10.81 -0.06
C LYS A 13 5.64 11.03 -0.97
N LYS A 14 5.34 10.06 -1.83
CA LYS A 14 4.23 10.15 -2.79
C LYS A 14 3.69 8.79 -3.15
N TRP A 15 2.36 8.68 -3.20
CA TRP A 15 1.63 7.57 -3.79
C TRP A 15 1.13 7.89 -5.20
N TYR A 16 1.06 6.85 -6.02
CA TYR A 16 0.42 6.81 -7.31
C TYR A 16 -0.60 5.67 -7.31
N PHE A 17 -1.90 6.01 -7.32
CA PHE A 17 -3.00 5.06 -7.16
C PHE A 17 -3.51 4.48 -8.50
N GLY A 18 -2.92 4.90 -9.63
CA GLY A 18 -3.32 4.48 -10.98
C GLY A 18 -4.18 5.50 -11.75
N ASP A 19 -4.41 6.68 -11.17
CA ASP A 19 -5.05 7.85 -11.78
C ASP A 19 -4.05 8.84 -12.42
N THR A 20 -2.78 8.74 -12.05
CA THR A 20 -1.69 9.59 -12.54
C THR A 20 -0.49 8.75 -12.96
N THR A 21 0.18 9.19 -14.02
CA THR A 21 1.49 8.65 -14.42
C THR A 21 2.54 8.93 -13.33
N ARG A 22 3.70 8.26 -13.39
CA ARG A 22 4.83 8.55 -12.49
C ARG A 22 5.33 10.00 -12.54
N ALA A 23 5.11 10.69 -13.67
CA ALA A 23 5.39 12.12 -13.80
C ALA A 23 4.34 13.03 -13.10
N GLY A 24 3.29 12.45 -12.52
CA GLY A 24 2.20 13.17 -11.85
C GLY A 24 1.10 13.69 -12.77
N ALA A 25 1.17 13.41 -14.08
CA ALA A 25 0.11 13.79 -15.02
C ALA A 25 -1.07 12.82 -14.92
N ALA A 26 -2.31 13.34 -14.85
CA ALA A 26 -3.52 12.55 -14.88
C ALA A 26 -3.63 11.74 -16.17
N ASP A 27 -3.93 10.44 -16.05
CA ASP A 27 -4.06 9.53 -17.18
C ASP A 27 -4.96 8.35 -16.77
N PRO A 28 -6.14 8.15 -17.41
CA PRO A 28 -7.06 7.05 -17.09
C PRO A 28 -6.47 5.66 -17.40
N ALA A 29 -5.34 5.58 -18.08
CA ALA A 29 -4.61 4.35 -18.33
C ALA A 29 -3.35 4.19 -17.46
N ALA A 30 -3.08 5.09 -16.50
CA ALA A 30 -1.85 5.02 -15.70
C ALA A 30 -1.74 3.74 -14.88
N TRP A 31 -2.87 3.23 -14.34
CA TRP A 31 -2.96 1.98 -13.59
C TRP A 31 -2.31 0.79 -14.29
N LYS A 32 -2.32 0.77 -15.63
CA LYS A 32 -1.75 -0.32 -16.45
C LYS A 32 -0.26 -0.55 -16.23
N LYS A 33 0.44 0.43 -15.67
CA LYS A 33 1.90 0.43 -15.47
C LYS A 33 2.32 0.23 -14.01
N PHE A 34 1.36 0.06 -13.10
CA PHE A 34 1.61 -0.18 -11.69
C PHE A 34 1.14 -1.57 -11.32
N GLY A 35 2.05 -2.39 -10.80
CA GLY A 35 1.77 -3.78 -10.42
C GLY A 35 2.69 -4.77 -11.11
N TYR A 36 2.33 -6.04 -11.00
CA TYR A 36 2.98 -7.18 -11.65
C TYR A 36 1.92 -8.15 -12.16
N ASP A 37 2.34 -9.08 -13.00
CA ASP A 37 1.57 -10.28 -13.31
C ASP A 37 1.62 -11.22 -12.07
N LEU A 38 0.49 -11.34 -11.38
CA LEU A 38 0.33 -12.06 -10.11
C LEU A 38 -0.14 -13.50 -10.34
N ASP A 39 -0.91 -13.76 -11.40
CA ASP A 39 -1.50 -15.07 -11.70
C ASP A 39 -0.85 -15.81 -12.89
N GLY A 40 0.06 -15.15 -13.61
CA GLY A 40 0.78 -15.67 -14.77
C GLY A 40 -0.03 -15.64 -16.08
N LEU A 41 -1.17 -14.94 -16.12
CA LEU A 41 -2.07 -14.87 -17.26
C LEU A 41 -2.13 -13.46 -17.81
N LYS A 42 -2.08 -13.35 -19.14
CA LYS A 42 -2.40 -12.09 -19.84
C LYS A 42 -3.84 -12.12 -20.31
N SER A 43 -4.63 -11.19 -19.80
CA SER A 43 -6.07 -11.36 -19.72
C SER A 43 -6.81 -10.19 -20.33
N THR A 44 -7.95 -10.51 -20.92
CA THR A 44 -8.84 -9.56 -21.57
C THR A 44 -10.27 -9.88 -21.17
N ARG A 45 -11.21 -9.01 -21.53
CA ARG A 45 -12.64 -9.23 -21.31
C ARG A 45 -13.17 -10.60 -21.77
N THR A 46 -12.52 -11.25 -22.74
CA THR A 46 -12.95 -12.55 -23.28
C THR A 46 -12.24 -13.75 -22.63
N SER A 47 -11.32 -13.53 -21.70
CA SER A 47 -10.62 -14.62 -21.01
C SER A 47 -11.58 -15.47 -20.18
N SER A 48 -11.40 -16.79 -20.25
CA SER A 48 -12.29 -17.79 -19.63
C SER A 48 -11.63 -18.63 -18.55
N SER A 49 -10.32 -18.50 -18.36
CA SER A 49 -9.52 -19.20 -17.34
C SER A 49 -9.52 -18.51 -15.97
N HIS A 50 -10.25 -17.41 -15.80
CA HIS A 50 -10.35 -16.66 -14.55
C HIS A 50 -11.43 -17.23 -13.64
N CYS A 51 -11.35 -16.88 -12.37
CA CYS A 51 -12.51 -16.95 -11.48
C CYS A 51 -13.74 -16.27 -12.09
N LYS A 52 -14.91 -16.78 -11.68
CA LYS A 52 -16.19 -16.22 -12.08
C LYS A 52 -16.29 -14.83 -11.48
N LEU A 53 -16.56 -13.85 -12.32
CA LEU A 53 -16.87 -12.51 -11.83
C LEU A 53 -18.11 -12.55 -10.94
N VAL A 54 -18.17 -11.64 -9.98
CA VAL A 54 -19.37 -11.39 -9.19
C VAL A 54 -20.54 -11.05 -10.11
N GLU A 55 -21.75 -11.51 -9.76
CA GLU A 55 -22.93 -11.32 -10.59
C GLU A 55 -23.16 -9.83 -10.92
N GLY A 56 -23.33 -9.54 -12.22
CA GLY A 56 -23.54 -8.19 -12.72
C GLY A 56 -22.29 -7.30 -12.70
N ALA A 57 -21.09 -7.86 -12.50
CA ALA A 57 -19.82 -7.20 -12.82
C ALA A 57 -19.61 -7.12 -14.34
N SER A 58 -18.84 -6.13 -14.79
CA SER A 58 -18.43 -6.00 -16.19
C SER A 58 -17.32 -6.99 -16.52
N ASP A 59 -17.35 -7.61 -17.70
CA ASP A 59 -16.23 -8.44 -18.19
C ASP A 59 -14.91 -7.67 -18.30
N SER A 60 -14.95 -6.34 -18.38
CA SER A 60 -13.74 -5.50 -18.37
C SER A 60 -12.91 -5.64 -17.09
N VAL A 61 -13.49 -6.14 -16.00
CA VAL A 61 -12.78 -6.37 -14.72
C VAL A 61 -11.64 -7.37 -14.88
N LYS A 62 -11.74 -8.31 -15.84
CA LYS A 62 -10.68 -9.29 -16.16
C LYS A 62 -9.56 -8.73 -17.04
N THR A 63 -9.61 -7.43 -17.39
CA THR A 63 -8.67 -6.88 -18.36
C THR A 63 -7.44 -6.36 -17.64
N ASP A 64 -6.30 -6.94 -17.97
CA ASP A 64 -5.05 -6.59 -17.33
C ASP A 64 -4.49 -5.27 -17.87
N GLY A 65 -3.49 -4.79 -17.15
CA GLY A 65 -2.60 -3.73 -17.56
C GLY A 65 -1.64 -4.14 -18.66
N ASP A 66 -0.59 -3.34 -18.81
CA ASP A 66 0.45 -3.61 -19.79
C ASP A 66 1.17 -4.92 -19.38
N ASP A 67 1.46 -5.77 -20.35
CA ASP A 67 2.17 -7.04 -20.14
C ASP A 67 1.57 -8.02 -19.12
N GLY A 68 0.26 -7.96 -18.86
CA GLY A 68 -0.42 -8.84 -17.90
C GLY A 68 -0.38 -8.33 -16.46
N ILE A 69 -0.11 -7.03 -16.25
CA ILE A 69 -0.13 -6.47 -14.90
C ILE A 69 -1.55 -6.55 -14.31
N ASP A 70 -1.68 -7.27 -13.19
CA ASP A 70 -2.91 -7.33 -12.41
C ASP A 70 -3.02 -6.08 -11.52
N ASN A 71 -3.98 -5.22 -11.83
CA ASN A 71 -4.24 -4.02 -11.04
C ASN A 71 -5.68 -3.54 -11.18
N SER A 72 -6.64 -4.34 -10.73
CA SER A 72 -8.07 -3.97 -10.68
C SER A 72 -8.33 -2.79 -9.74
N PHE A 73 -7.44 -2.55 -8.77
CA PHE A 73 -7.51 -1.37 -7.90
C PHE A 73 -7.68 -0.07 -8.69
N GLY A 74 -6.81 0.20 -9.67
CA GLY A 74 -6.80 1.46 -10.40
C GLY A 74 -8.07 1.73 -11.24
N PRO A 75 -8.50 0.84 -12.15
CA PRO A 75 -9.65 1.08 -13.02
C PRO A 75 -11.01 0.74 -12.40
N ASN A 76 -11.07 -0.16 -11.40
CA ASN A 76 -12.36 -0.65 -10.88
C ASN A 76 -12.64 -0.24 -9.44
N LEU A 77 -11.63 -0.16 -8.55
CA LEU A 77 -11.84 0.23 -7.15
C LEU A 77 -11.66 1.74 -6.91
N LEU A 78 -10.60 2.35 -7.44
CA LEU A 78 -10.29 3.76 -7.23
C LEU A 78 -11.45 4.70 -7.63
N PRO A 79 -12.19 4.50 -8.75
CA PRO A 79 -13.35 5.33 -9.06
C PRO A 79 -14.42 5.31 -7.96
N ILE A 80 -14.63 4.14 -7.32
CA ILE A 80 -15.58 4.00 -6.21
C ILE A 80 -15.08 4.78 -4.99
N LEU A 81 -13.78 4.74 -4.70
CA LEU A 81 -13.17 5.51 -3.61
C LEU A 81 -13.27 7.02 -3.86
N VAL A 82 -13.09 7.46 -5.10
CA VAL A 82 -13.23 8.86 -5.51
C VAL A 82 -14.68 9.33 -5.42
N ASP A 83 -15.66 8.48 -5.74
CA ASP A 83 -17.09 8.84 -5.55
C ASP A 83 -17.44 9.09 -4.08
N VAL A 84 -16.78 8.37 -3.15
CA VAL A 84 -16.96 8.56 -1.69
C VAL A 84 -16.11 9.73 -1.18
N THR A 85 -14.90 9.91 -1.70
CA THR A 85 -13.93 10.93 -1.29
C THR A 85 -13.29 11.55 -2.53
N PRO A 86 -13.87 12.63 -3.10
CA PRO A 86 -13.47 13.16 -4.41
C PRO A 86 -12.00 13.54 -4.57
N ASP A 87 -11.32 13.88 -3.48
CA ASP A 87 -9.91 14.25 -3.43
C ASP A 87 -9.00 13.12 -2.93
N PHE A 88 -9.46 11.87 -2.90
CA PHE A 88 -8.78 10.71 -2.30
C PHE A 88 -7.26 10.69 -2.52
N SER A 89 -6.80 10.65 -3.77
CA SER A 89 -5.38 10.57 -4.12
C SER A 89 -4.59 11.82 -3.71
N THR A 90 -5.18 13.01 -3.90
CA THR A 90 -4.54 14.29 -3.59
C THR A 90 -4.45 14.49 -2.08
N ALA A 91 -5.53 14.28 -1.35
CA ALA A 91 -5.60 14.43 0.10
C ALA A 91 -4.65 13.49 0.83
N ILE A 92 -4.51 12.24 0.37
CA ILE A 92 -3.51 11.31 0.94
C ILE A 92 -2.09 11.85 0.74
N ASN A 93 -1.77 12.33 -0.46
CA ASN A 93 -0.45 12.88 -0.76
C ASN A 93 -0.19 14.18 -0.01
N ASP A 94 -1.20 15.03 0.17
CA ASP A 94 -1.09 16.25 0.97
C ASP A 94 -0.84 15.92 2.44
N ASN A 95 -1.51 14.89 2.99
CA ASN A 95 -1.27 14.41 4.35
C ASN A 95 0.15 13.89 4.56
N ILE A 96 0.71 13.18 3.58
CA ILE A 96 2.12 12.74 3.62
C ILE A 96 3.07 13.95 3.62
N ASN A 97 2.81 14.95 2.75
CA ASN A 97 3.64 16.14 2.66
C ASN A 97 3.45 17.12 3.84
N ALA A 98 2.36 16.99 4.59
CA ALA A 98 2.15 17.67 5.85
C ALA A 98 2.79 16.93 7.04
N GLY A 99 3.23 15.68 6.87
CA GLY A 99 3.85 14.87 7.91
C GLY A 99 2.87 14.11 8.80
N VAL A 100 1.59 13.98 8.40
CA VAL A 100 0.52 13.35 9.18
C VAL A 100 0.78 11.86 9.44
N PHE A 101 1.40 11.18 8.47
CA PHE A 101 1.82 9.79 8.59
C PHE A 101 2.88 9.47 7.53
N ALA A 102 3.62 8.38 7.72
CA ALA A 102 4.46 7.81 6.67
C ALA A 102 4.54 6.29 6.74
N MET A 103 4.59 5.65 5.58
CA MET A 103 5.17 4.31 5.47
C MET A 103 6.68 4.47 5.32
N ILE A 104 7.46 3.81 6.19
CA ILE A 104 8.92 3.90 6.18
C ILE A 104 9.50 2.52 5.91
N ILE A 105 10.43 2.41 4.96
CA ILE A 105 11.19 1.19 4.69
C ILE A 105 12.62 1.41 5.17
N GLY A 106 13.05 0.57 6.11
CA GLY A 106 14.45 0.44 6.51
C GLY A 106 15.08 -0.72 5.75
N VAL A 107 16.17 -0.46 5.02
CA VAL A 107 17.00 -1.48 4.35
C VAL A 107 18.35 -1.50 5.05
N GLU A 108 18.67 -2.61 5.70
CA GLU A 108 19.88 -2.76 6.48
C GLU A 108 21.09 -2.99 5.58
N THR A 109 22.24 -2.47 5.99
CA THR A 109 23.55 -2.77 5.38
C THR A 109 23.74 -2.41 3.91
N VAL A 110 22.82 -1.68 3.28
CA VAL A 110 22.98 -1.25 1.87
C VAL A 110 24.05 -0.16 1.75
N GLY A 111 25.08 -0.41 0.94
CA GLY A 111 26.10 0.58 0.57
C GLY A 111 25.88 1.18 -0.82
N SER A 112 26.97 1.57 -1.47
CA SER A 112 26.96 2.25 -2.78
C SER A 112 26.92 1.31 -4.00
N GLY A 113 27.18 0.01 -3.80
CA GLY A 113 27.10 -1.03 -4.81
C GLY A 113 25.71 -1.18 -5.45
N ALA A 114 25.69 -1.80 -6.63
CA ALA A 114 24.47 -2.00 -7.42
C ALA A 114 23.71 -3.29 -7.07
N ASP A 115 24.40 -4.32 -6.60
CA ASP A 115 23.86 -5.67 -6.45
C ASP A 115 24.13 -6.26 -5.06
N TYR A 116 23.07 -6.51 -4.30
CA TYR A 116 23.14 -7.12 -2.97
C TYR A 116 22.25 -8.35 -2.88
N VAL A 117 22.66 -9.33 -2.06
CA VAL A 117 21.86 -10.49 -1.68
C VAL A 117 21.71 -10.52 -0.16
N ASN A 118 20.61 -11.08 0.35
CA ASN A 118 20.32 -11.18 1.79
C ASN A 118 20.50 -9.83 2.47
N LEU A 119 19.78 -8.83 1.98
CA LEU A 119 19.79 -7.46 2.44
C LEU A 119 18.53 -7.26 3.29
N PRO A 120 18.58 -7.46 4.62
CA PRO A 120 17.37 -7.46 5.44
C PRO A 120 16.68 -6.10 5.36
N ALA A 121 15.35 -6.11 5.33
CA ALA A 121 14.57 -4.89 5.38
C ALA A 121 13.34 -5.03 6.27
N ALA A 122 12.75 -3.91 6.64
CA ALA A 122 11.57 -3.83 7.49
C ALA A 122 10.70 -2.62 7.14
N ILE A 123 9.40 -2.72 7.41
CA ILE A 123 8.48 -1.59 7.32
C ILE A 123 8.17 -1.05 8.71
N TYR A 124 8.13 0.28 8.83
CA TYR A 124 7.73 1.01 10.03
C TYR A 124 6.59 1.96 9.70
N PHE A 125 5.79 2.27 10.72
CA PHE A 125 4.70 3.23 10.60
C PHE A 125 5.07 4.54 11.29
N GLY A 126 5.33 5.56 10.49
CA GLY A 126 5.64 6.91 10.94
C GLY A 126 4.38 7.61 11.45
N ALA A 127 4.46 8.14 12.67
CA ALA A 127 3.42 8.92 13.32
C ALA A 127 3.34 10.36 12.81
N ASP A 128 2.34 11.10 13.26
CA ASP A 128 2.22 12.53 12.96
C ASP A 128 3.43 13.33 13.44
N ARG A 129 3.85 14.31 12.64
CA ARG A 129 4.97 15.20 12.92
C ARG A 129 4.45 16.58 13.31
N GLU A 130 5.14 17.23 14.24
CA GLU A 130 4.82 18.62 14.62
C GLU A 130 4.99 19.63 13.47
N ALA A 131 5.76 19.27 12.45
CA ALA A 131 6.01 20.10 11.28
C ALA A 131 6.04 19.25 10.00
N ALA A 132 5.74 19.89 8.88
CA ALA A 132 5.88 19.30 7.55
C ALA A 132 7.34 18.86 7.28
N PRO A 133 7.57 17.73 6.59
CA PRO A 133 8.91 17.28 6.22
C PRO A 133 9.59 18.22 5.23
N ALA A 134 10.88 18.47 5.48
CA ALA A 134 11.73 19.22 4.55
C ALA A 134 12.14 18.38 3.34
N TRP A 135 12.08 17.05 3.47
CA TRP A 135 12.51 16.06 2.49
C TRP A 135 13.98 16.20 2.10
N ASP A 136 14.84 16.56 3.06
CA ASP A 136 16.26 16.84 2.87
C ASP A 136 17.19 15.72 3.38
N GLY A 137 16.62 14.62 3.88
CA GLY A 137 17.37 13.52 4.51
C GLY A 137 17.55 13.65 6.02
N ASN A 138 17.20 14.78 6.62
CA ASN A 138 17.38 15.04 8.05
C ASN A 138 16.08 14.99 8.86
N ASP A 139 14.94 14.84 8.20
CA ASP A 139 13.65 14.68 8.88
C ASP A 139 13.70 13.49 9.84
N VAL A 140 13.49 13.77 11.13
CA VAL A 140 13.27 12.73 12.15
C VAL A 140 11.77 12.42 12.17
N TRP A 141 11.44 11.14 12.09
CA TRP A 141 10.06 10.65 12.05
C TRP A 141 9.76 9.76 13.27
N PRO A 142 8.89 10.21 14.21
CA PRO A 142 8.48 9.36 15.33
C PRO A 142 7.66 8.17 14.83
N LEU A 143 7.68 7.04 15.52
CA LEU A 143 7.02 5.83 15.06
C LEU A 143 5.85 5.47 15.97
N TYR A 144 4.70 5.15 15.38
CA TYR A 144 3.69 4.40 16.11
C TYR A 144 4.14 2.96 16.27
N CYS A 145 3.89 2.35 17.43
CA CYS A 145 4.38 1.01 17.68
C CYS A 145 3.59 -0.10 16.99
N ASP A 146 2.51 0.19 16.27
CA ASP A 146 1.57 -0.78 15.70
C ASP A 146 2.28 -1.92 14.95
N LEU A 147 3.32 -1.58 14.19
CA LEU A 147 4.14 -2.52 13.43
C LEU A 147 5.35 -3.06 14.20
N LEU A 148 5.53 -2.77 15.48
CA LEU A 148 6.65 -3.21 16.32
C LEU A 148 6.27 -4.38 17.23
N THR A 149 7.20 -5.29 17.51
CA THR A 149 6.97 -6.51 18.31
C THR A 149 6.54 -6.23 19.74
N ASP A 150 7.03 -5.14 20.34
CA ASP A 150 6.84 -4.82 21.78
C ASP A 150 5.87 -3.65 22.01
N CYS A 151 4.92 -3.51 21.10
CA CYS A 151 3.91 -2.45 21.14
C CYS A 151 2.93 -2.59 22.30
N LYS A 152 2.59 -1.47 22.94
CA LYS A 152 1.64 -1.41 24.05
C LYS A 152 0.62 -0.30 23.82
N ASP A 153 -0.54 -0.46 24.45
CA ASP A 153 -1.58 0.59 24.47
C ASP A 153 -1.11 1.86 25.16
N THR A 154 -0.27 1.72 26.20
CA THR A 154 0.34 2.84 26.92
C THR A 154 1.73 2.48 27.42
N GLY A 155 2.65 3.45 27.43
CA GLY A 155 3.99 3.30 28.01
C GLY A 155 4.92 2.36 27.22
N THR A 156 4.76 2.32 25.91
CA THR A 156 5.71 1.69 24.99
C THR A 156 7.09 2.26 25.22
N THR A 157 8.06 1.37 25.40
CA THR A 157 9.43 1.75 25.70
C THR A 157 10.26 1.51 24.45
N GLN A 158 11.00 2.51 24.03
CA GLN A 158 11.99 2.34 22.98
C GLN A 158 13.05 1.32 23.42
N LEU A 159 13.27 0.29 22.59
CA LEU A 159 14.24 -0.76 22.89
C LEU A 159 15.67 -0.29 22.64
N GLU A 160 16.56 -0.60 23.58
CA GLU A 160 18.00 -0.47 23.41
C GLU A 160 18.47 -1.46 22.33
N GLY A 161 19.11 -0.96 21.27
CA GLY A 161 19.47 -1.76 20.09
C GLY A 161 18.47 -1.69 18.92
N GLY A 162 17.39 -0.91 19.06
CA GLY A 162 16.45 -0.61 17.98
C GLY A 162 15.19 -1.48 18.01
N ASN A 163 14.05 -0.85 17.71
CA ASN A 163 12.76 -1.53 17.74
C ASN A 163 12.58 -2.45 16.54
N GLN A 164 12.05 -3.64 16.79
CA GLN A 164 11.91 -4.69 15.79
C GLN A 164 10.53 -4.62 15.13
N SER A 165 10.50 -4.42 13.81
CA SER A 165 9.25 -4.51 13.05
C SER A 165 8.71 -5.94 13.00
N LYS A 166 7.38 -6.10 12.98
CA LYS A 166 6.66 -7.33 12.67
C LYS A 166 6.68 -7.64 11.17
N VAL A 167 6.88 -6.63 10.33
CA VAL A 167 6.92 -6.76 8.86
C VAL A 167 8.37 -6.72 8.40
N LYS A 168 8.91 -7.91 8.11
CA LYS A 168 10.33 -8.11 7.78
C LYS A 168 10.52 -8.82 6.44
N PHE A 169 11.60 -8.45 5.77
CA PHE A 169 12.06 -9.01 4.51
C PHE A 169 13.50 -9.52 4.71
N PRO A 170 13.70 -10.67 5.36
CA PRO A 170 15.04 -11.15 5.70
C PRO A 170 15.87 -11.51 4.46
N ASN A 171 15.20 -11.83 3.36
CA ASN A 171 15.81 -12.27 2.11
C ASN A 171 15.60 -11.26 0.96
N SER A 172 15.31 -9.99 1.27
CA SER A 172 15.31 -8.97 0.22
C SER A 172 16.69 -8.85 -0.42
N TYR A 173 16.71 -8.30 -1.63
CA TYR A 173 17.93 -8.18 -2.42
C TYR A 173 17.88 -6.89 -3.23
N MET A 174 19.02 -6.56 -3.85
CA MET A 174 19.11 -5.45 -4.77
C MET A 174 19.78 -5.94 -6.05
N SER A 175 19.22 -5.58 -7.20
CA SER A 175 19.78 -5.90 -8.52
C SER A 175 19.77 -4.64 -9.36
N GLY A 176 20.94 -4.17 -9.80
CA GLY A 176 21.06 -2.95 -10.60
C GLY A 176 20.48 -1.70 -9.91
N ARG A 177 20.58 -1.60 -8.58
CA ARG A 177 19.95 -0.58 -7.72
C ARG A 177 18.43 -0.65 -7.59
N THR A 178 17.75 -1.63 -8.20
CA THR A 178 16.37 -1.94 -7.86
C THR A 178 16.36 -2.84 -6.63
N TRP A 179 15.87 -2.33 -5.50
CA TRP A 179 15.59 -3.14 -4.32
C TRP A 179 14.32 -3.95 -4.55
N VAL A 180 14.32 -5.19 -4.07
CA VAL A 180 13.20 -6.13 -4.16
C VAL A 180 13.00 -6.78 -2.79
N SER A 181 11.78 -6.71 -2.26
CA SER A 181 11.41 -7.26 -0.95
C SER A 181 11.60 -8.78 -0.82
N GLY A 182 11.68 -9.49 -1.95
CA GLY A 182 11.61 -10.94 -2.00
C GLY A 182 10.17 -11.43 -2.19
N PRO A 183 9.94 -12.75 -2.10
CA PRO A 183 8.64 -13.36 -2.39
C PRO A 183 7.54 -12.94 -1.42
N GLY A 184 6.30 -12.95 -1.93
CA GLY A 184 5.12 -12.31 -1.34
C GLY A 184 4.91 -12.54 0.17
N SER A 185 4.90 -11.44 0.91
CA SER A 185 4.52 -11.39 2.34
C SER A 185 3.23 -10.59 2.53
N ASN A 186 2.55 -10.73 3.65
CA ASN A 186 1.44 -9.82 3.96
C ASN A 186 1.99 -8.47 4.41
N VAL A 187 1.51 -7.39 3.80
CA VAL A 187 1.91 -6.02 4.12
C VAL A 187 0.66 -5.20 4.40
N THR A 188 0.62 -4.55 5.55
CA THR A 188 -0.42 -3.56 5.88
C THR A 188 0.03 -2.19 5.42
N VAL A 189 -0.79 -1.54 4.59
CA VAL A 189 -0.61 -0.14 4.17
C VAL A 189 -1.63 0.71 4.91
N THR A 190 -1.15 1.64 5.72
CA THR A 190 -1.98 2.63 6.40
C THR A 190 -2.06 3.90 5.56
N LEU A 191 -3.27 4.38 5.31
CA LEU A 191 -3.56 5.60 4.57
C LEU A 191 -4.37 6.54 5.46
N ALA A 192 -4.16 7.85 5.32
CA ALA A 192 -4.97 8.87 6.00
C ALA A 192 -5.65 9.79 4.99
N VAL A 193 -6.98 9.91 5.07
CA VAL A 193 -7.79 10.76 4.20
C VAL A 193 -9.02 11.27 4.96
N GLY A 194 -9.42 12.53 4.76
CA GLY A 194 -10.62 13.07 5.41
C GLY A 194 -10.61 13.01 6.95
N GLY A 195 -9.44 13.07 7.59
CA GLY A 195 -9.30 12.94 9.06
C GLY A 195 -9.45 11.50 9.58
N VAL A 196 -9.42 10.51 8.67
CA VAL A 196 -9.58 9.09 8.97
C VAL A 196 -8.30 8.37 8.57
N THR A 197 -7.77 7.54 9.47
CA THR A 197 -6.78 6.52 9.12
C THR A 197 -7.49 5.22 8.84
N PHE A 198 -7.09 4.53 7.77
CA PHE A 198 -7.55 3.17 7.49
C PHE A 198 -6.38 2.32 7.01
N SER A 199 -6.48 1.02 7.23
CA SER A 199 -5.43 0.05 6.91
C SER A 199 -5.94 -0.94 5.88
N ILE A 200 -5.13 -1.17 4.85
CA ILE A 200 -5.37 -2.19 3.82
C ILE A 200 -4.29 -3.25 3.96
N ASP A 201 -4.68 -4.50 4.13
CA ASP A 201 -3.78 -5.64 4.09
C ASP A 201 -3.66 -6.13 2.65
N ILE A 202 -2.43 -6.11 2.15
CA ILE A 202 -2.07 -6.62 0.84
C ILE A 202 -1.43 -7.98 1.06
N ALA A 203 -2.15 -9.03 0.69
CA ALA A 203 -1.67 -10.40 0.71
C ALA A 203 -0.68 -10.64 -0.44
N LYS A 204 0.32 -11.50 -0.18
CA LYS A 204 1.37 -11.86 -1.14
C LYS A 204 2.07 -10.64 -1.76
N ALA A 205 2.20 -9.56 -0.99
CA ALA A 205 2.76 -8.30 -1.46
C ALA A 205 4.23 -8.46 -1.86
N VAL A 206 4.55 -7.97 -3.05
CA VAL A 206 5.93 -7.76 -3.52
C VAL A 206 6.15 -6.26 -3.64
N ILE A 207 7.26 -5.79 -3.07
CA ILE A 207 7.65 -4.40 -3.10
C ILE A 207 8.96 -4.27 -3.87
N THR A 208 9.01 -3.31 -4.78
CA THR A 208 10.25 -2.90 -5.44
C THR A 208 10.40 -1.40 -5.42
N ALA A 209 11.64 -0.92 -5.52
CA ALA A 209 11.94 0.49 -5.76
C ALA A 209 13.37 0.66 -6.30
N ASP A 210 13.57 1.64 -7.18
CA ASP A 210 14.88 2.02 -7.67
C ASP A 210 15.56 2.96 -6.67
N VAL A 211 16.57 2.47 -5.97
CA VAL A 211 17.27 3.21 -4.91
C VAL A 211 18.40 4.06 -5.51
N ALA A 212 18.27 5.38 -5.38
CA ALA A 212 19.26 6.33 -5.89
C ALA A 212 20.67 6.06 -5.33
N ALA A 213 21.71 6.35 -6.10
CA ALA A 213 23.09 6.25 -5.62
C ALA A 213 23.27 7.09 -4.34
N GLY A 214 23.86 6.50 -3.31
CA GLY A 214 24.00 7.14 -1.99
C GLY A 214 22.78 7.01 -1.08
N ASN A 215 21.77 6.22 -1.48
CA ASN A 215 20.62 5.82 -0.65
C ASN A 215 19.74 6.99 -0.16
N ALA A 216 19.82 8.16 -0.82
CA ALA A 216 19.11 9.36 -0.39
C ALA A 216 17.62 9.36 -0.78
N SER A 217 17.23 8.54 -1.75
CA SER A 217 15.84 8.43 -2.23
C SER A 217 15.63 7.10 -2.93
N ALA A 218 14.36 6.77 -3.16
CA ALA A 218 13.99 5.71 -4.09
C ALA A 218 12.82 6.17 -4.96
N THR A 219 12.85 5.80 -6.24
CA THR A 219 11.80 6.14 -7.20
C THR A 219 11.29 4.90 -7.90
N ASN A 220 10.26 5.06 -8.75
CA ASN A 220 9.68 3.96 -9.51
C ASN A 220 9.16 2.81 -8.62
N GLY A 221 8.85 3.11 -7.36
CA GLY A 221 8.37 2.13 -6.41
C GLY A 221 7.07 1.48 -6.88
N VAL A 222 6.90 0.21 -6.55
CA VAL A 222 5.65 -0.55 -6.73
C VAL A 222 5.40 -1.42 -5.50
N ILE A 223 4.19 -1.38 -4.95
CA ILE A 223 3.64 -2.42 -4.08
C ILE A 223 2.56 -3.13 -4.86
N ALA A 224 2.74 -4.44 -5.09
CA ALA A 224 1.76 -5.25 -5.81
C ALA A 224 1.34 -6.46 -4.99
N GLY A 225 0.08 -6.86 -5.06
CA GLY A 225 -0.45 -8.04 -4.40
C GLY A 225 -1.97 -8.12 -4.51
N VAL A 226 -2.62 -8.76 -3.54
CA VAL A 226 -4.07 -8.97 -3.54
C VAL A 226 -4.69 -8.48 -2.25
N ILE A 227 -5.77 -7.71 -2.35
CA ILE A 227 -6.56 -7.25 -1.21
C ILE A 227 -7.79 -8.14 -1.08
N ASP A 228 -8.15 -8.54 0.14
CA ASP A 228 -9.43 -9.22 0.38
C ASP A 228 -10.59 -8.27 0.09
N THR A 229 -11.53 -8.70 -0.74
CA THR A 229 -12.67 -7.88 -1.15
C THR A 229 -13.51 -7.43 0.05
N GLU A 230 -13.72 -8.31 1.04
CA GLU A 230 -14.56 -7.97 2.20
C GLU A 230 -13.85 -7.02 3.17
N GLN A 231 -12.50 -7.00 3.16
CA GLN A 231 -11.74 -5.96 3.86
C GLN A 231 -12.04 -4.58 3.26
N VAL A 232 -12.00 -4.44 1.94
CA VAL A 232 -12.32 -3.17 1.27
C VAL A 232 -13.76 -2.73 1.54
N VAL A 233 -14.71 -3.67 1.52
CA VAL A 233 -16.11 -3.41 1.87
C VAL A 233 -16.23 -2.83 3.29
N SER A 234 -15.53 -3.42 4.26
CA SER A 234 -15.51 -2.93 5.65
C SER A 234 -14.86 -1.54 5.75
N THR A 235 -13.70 -1.36 5.13
CA THR A 235 -12.98 -0.07 5.12
C THR A 235 -13.81 1.06 4.52
N VAL A 236 -14.44 0.84 3.36
CA VAL A 236 -15.26 1.88 2.73
C VAL A 236 -16.52 2.19 3.54
N ALA A 237 -17.13 1.20 4.20
CA ALA A 237 -18.24 1.45 5.10
C ALA A 237 -17.83 2.36 6.27
N GLN A 238 -16.65 2.12 6.87
CA GLN A 238 -16.09 2.98 7.91
C GLN A 238 -15.83 4.40 7.41
N MET A 239 -15.25 4.54 6.22
CA MET A 239 -15.02 5.85 5.61
C MET A 239 -16.32 6.61 5.37
N ALA A 240 -17.33 5.95 4.78
CA ALA A 240 -18.63 6.54 4.51
C ALA A 240 -19.34 7.00 5.79
N GLY A 241 -19.32 6.17 6.84
CA GLY A 241 -19.90 6.50 8.14
C GLY A 241 -19.30 7.74 8.80
N ARG A 242 -18.03 8.03 8.54
CA ARG A 242 -17.35 9.23 9.09
C ARG A 242 -17.71 10.51 8.35
N ILE A 243 -18.02 10.40 7.06
CA ILE A 243 -18.57 11.51 6.29
C ILE A 243 -19.99 11.81 6.78
N SER A 244 -20.79 10.77 6.99
CA SER A 244 -22.11 10.89 7.59
C SER A 244 -22.54 9.56 8.21
N THR A 245 -22.98 9.59 9.47
CA THR A 245 -23.55 8.40 10.13
C THR A 245 -24.81 7.88 9.44
N GLY A 246 -25.51 8.75 8.68
CA GLY A 246 -26.62 8.32 7.81
C GLY A 246 -26.19 7.49 6.60
N LEU A 247 -24.89 7.38 6.34
CA LEU A 247 -24.29 6.49 5.34
C LEU A 247 -23.78 5.19 5.95
N CYS A 248 -23.94 4.96 7.25
CA CYS A 248 -23.62 3.68 7.89
C CYS A 248 -24.63 2.58 7.53
N ASP A 249 -25.88 2.96 7.23
CA ASP A 249 -26.97 2.05 6.88
C ASP A 249 -27.76 2.54 5.65
N GLY A 250 -28.27 1.61 4.86
CA GLY A 250 -29.24 1.88 3.80
C GLY A 250 -28.79 1.48 2.39
N SER A 251 -29.74 1.60 1.46
CA SER A 251 -29.60 1.10 0.08
C SER A 251 -28.46 1.75 -0.71
N ALA A 252 -28.06 2.98 -0.37
CA ALA A 252 -26.93 3.66 -1.01
C ALA A 252 -25.60 2.98 -0.67
N LEU A 253 -25.36 2.67 0.61
CA LEU A 253 -24.15 1.96 1.05
C LEU A 253 -24.15 0.53 0.48
N ASP A 254 -25.29 -0.15 0.45
CA ASP A 254 -25.39 -1.49 -0.15
C ASP A 254 -25.00 -1.48 -1.64
N GLY A 255 -25.37 -0.43 -2.37
CA GLY A 255 -24.93 -0.20 -3.74
C GLY A 255 -23.42 -0.07 -3.86
N VAL A 256 -22.78 0.72 -2.97
CA VAL A 256 -21.32 0.89 -2.93
C VAL A 256 -20.62 -0.43 -2.60
N LYS A 257 -21.09 -1.16 -1.58
CA LYS A 257 -20.56 -2.48 -1.20
C LYS A 257 -20.66 -3.47 -2.35
N ALA A 258 -21.78 -3.48 -3.08
CA ALA A 258 -21.95 -4.31 -4.27
C ALA A 258 -21.00 -3.91 -5.40
N SER A 259 -20.77 -2.62 -5.63
CA SER A 259 -19.80 -2.14 -6.62
C SER A 259 -18.37 -2.55 -6.27
N ILE A 260 -17.98 -2.51 -4.99
CA ILE A 260 -16.65 -2.98 -4.55
C ILE A 260 -16.48 -4.47 -4.84
N ARG A 261 -17.48 -5.29 -4.51
CA ARG A 261 -17.44 -6.74 -4.82
C ARG A 261 -17.34 -7.01 -6.32
N LYS A 262 -17.92 -6.15 -7.16
CA LYS A 262 -17.80 -6.26 -8.61
C LYS A 262 -16.41 -5.87 -9.14
N ALA A 263 -15.56 -5.26 -8.34
CA ALA A 263 -14.17 -4.98 -8.69
C ALA A 263 -13.24 -6.19 -8.49
N SER A 264 -13.71 -7.29 -7.88
CA SER A 264 -12.90 -8.50 -7.68
C SER A 264 -12.62 -9.20 -9.01
N ASP A 265 -11.33 -9.41 -9.29
CA ASP A 265 -10.79 -9.95 -10.55
C ASP A 265 -9.96 -11.22 -10.36
N ILE A 266 -9.56 -11.51 -9.11
CA ILE A 266 -8.67 -12.61 -8.76
C ILE A 266 -9.17 -13.33 -7.50
N MET A 267 -8.64 -14.52 -7.21
CA MET A 267 -8.83 -15.14 -5.90
C MET A 267 -7.96 -14.42 -4.86
N LYS A 268 -8.40 -14.36 -3.59
CA LYS A 268 -7.65 -13.70 -2.51
C LYS A 268 -6.26 -14.30 -2.23
N ASP A 269 -6.02 -15.51 -2.72
CA ASP A 269 -4.71 -16.14 -2.70
C ASP A 269 -3.89 -15.88 -3.98
N GLY A 270 -4.31 -14.95 -4.84
CA GLY A 270 -3.61 -14.62 -6.09
C GLY A 270 -3.67 -15.70 -7.17
N THR A 271 -4.51 -16.72 -7.02
CA THR A 271 -4.74 -17.72 -8.07
C THR A 271 -5.99 -17.39 -8.90
N GLN A 272 -6.23 -18.20 -9.93
CA GLN A 272 -7.46 -18.20 -10.71
C GLN A 272 -8.14 -19.57 -10.61
N ASP A 273 -9.44 -19.60 -10.31
CA ASP A 273 -10.27 -20.81 -10.34
C ASP A 273 -11.59 -20.56 -11.07
N PRO A 274 -11.72 -21.04 -12.33
CA PRO A 274 -12.94 -20.89 -13.14
C PRO A 274 -14.23 -21.42 -12.52
N ASN A 275 -14.16 -22.20 -11.45
CA ASN A 275 -15.32 -22.72 -10.75
C ASN A 275 -15.76 -21.87 -9.55
N ALA A 276 -14.86 -21.06 -9.01
CA ALA A 276 -15.09 -20.18 -7.86
C ALA A 276 -15.40 -18.75 -8.30
N THR A 277 -16.07 -17.98 -7.44
CA THR A 277 -16.26 -16.54 -7.63
C THR A 277 -15.03 -15.78 -7.13
N CYS A 278 -14.58 -14.78 -7.88
CA CYS A 278 -13.48 -13.90 -7.48
C CYS A 278 -13.80 -13.24 -6.14
N ASN A 279 -12.80 -13.21 -5.26
CA ASN A 279 -12.92 -12.66 -3.90
C ASN A 279 -11.68 -11.87 -3.45
N GLY A 280 -10.73 -11.64 -4.35
CA GLY A 280 -9.62 -10.73 -4.21
C GLY A 280 -9.70 -9.62 -5.25
N ILE A 281 -9.11 -8.48 -4.91
CA ILE A 281 -8.87 -7.37 -5.83
C ILE A 281 -7.35 -7.27 -6.02
N SER A 282 -6.87 -7.46 -7.24
CA SER A 282 -5.47 -7.22 -7.56
C SER A 282 -5.14 -5.74 -7.41
N VAL A 283 -3.96 -5.46 -6.84
CA VAL A 283 -3.52 -4.10 -6.57
C VAL A 283 -2.09 -3.90 -7.04
N GLY A 284 -1.85 -2.77 -7.69
CA GLY A 284 -0.53 -2.23 -7.96
C GLY A 284 -0.50 -0.74 -7.64
N LEU A 285 0.20 -0.37 -6.57
CA LEU A 285 0.37 1.03 -6.15
C LEU A 285 1.78 1.49 -6.45
N GLY A 286 1.92 2.60 -7.16
CA GLY A 286 3.22 3.24 -7.35
C GLY A 286 3.61 4.12 -6.17
N PHE A 287 4.90 4.29 -5.91
CA PHE A 287 5.36 5.25 -4.91
C PHE A 287 6.75 5.80 -5.19
N ASP A 288 7.07 6.92 -4.54
CA ASP A 288 8.42 7.45 -4.40
C ASP A 288 8.75 7.67 -2.92
N MET A 289 10.04 7.62 -2.57
CA MET A 289 10.54 7.73 -1.20
C MET A 289 11.73 8.68 -1.08
N GLN A 290 11.93 9.21 0.12
CA GLN A 290 13.04 10.09 0.48
C GLN A 290 13.67 9.63 1.79
N ALA A 291 14.98 9.80 1.94
CA ALA A 291 15.68 9.50 3.19
C ALA A 291 15.13 10.30 4.37
N VAL A 292 15.04 9.63 5.53
CA VAL A 292 14.64 10.18 6.83
C VAL A 292 15.44 9.50 7.94
N LYS A 293 15.25 9.93 9.18
CA LYS A 293 15.78 9.29 10.39
C LYS A 293 14.61 8.77 11.22
N LEU A 294 14.77 7.57 11.80
CA LEU A 294 13.79 7.08 12.78
C LEU A 294 13.93 7.89 14.07
N GLY A 295 12.80 8.31 14.63
CA GLY A 295 12.71 9.04 15.90
C GLY A 295 12.23 8.16 17.05
N ASP A 296 11.64 8.81 18.03
CA ASP A 296 11.08 8.16 19.23
C ASP A 296 9.94 7.22 18.86
N VAL A 297 9.72 6.20 19.69
CA VAL A 297 8.58 5.30 19.57
C VAL A 297 7.47 5.74 20.49
N LEU A 298 6.29 5.92 19.90
CA LEU A 298 5.05 6.22 20.57
C LEU A 298 4.29 4.93 20.88
N ASP A 299 3.22 5.07 21.66
CA ASP A 299 2.24 4.01 21.87
C ASP A 299 1.55 3.61 20.57
N ASN A 300 0.68 2.60 20.64
CA ASN A 300 -0.12 2.25 19.47
C ASN A 300 -0.98 3.42 19.04
N THR A 301 -1.41 3.41 17.78
CA THR A 301 -2.43 4.36 17.35
C THR A 301 -3.66 4.24 18.23
N PRO A 302 -4.20 5.37 18.74
CA PRO A 302 -5.44 5.33 19.48
C PRO A 302 -6.52 4.68 18.63
N PRO A 303 -7.28 3.70 19.17
CA PRO A 303 -8.36 3.07 18.44
C PRO A 303 -9.34 4.18 18.03
N THR A 304 -9.55 4.32 16.73
CA THR A 304 -10.46 5.35 16.25
C THR A 304 -11.86 4.76 16.22
N PRO A 305 -12.84 5.31 16.96
CA PRO A 305 -14.18 4.72 17.03
C PRO A 305 -14.79 4.50 15.64
N ASP A 306 -15.42 3.34 15.44
CA ASP A 306 -16.19 3.08 14.23
C ASP A 306 -17.50 3.89 14.32
N PRO A 307 -17.73 4.86 13.42
CA PRO A 307 -18.96 5.65 13.43
C PRO A 307 -20.21 4.81 13.16
N CYS A 308 -20.06 3.58 12.66
CA CYS A 308 -21.15 2.67 12.31
C CYS A 308 -21.39 1.57 13.35
N ASP A 309 -20.58 1.50 14.41
CA ASP A 309 -20.79 0.58 15.55
C ASP A 309 -21.57 1.23 16.71
N SER A 310 -22.34 2.31 16.45
CA SER A 310 -23.15 3.01 17.46
C SER A 310 -24.48 2.34 17.77
#